data_AF-A0A5J4VG85-F1
#
_entry.id   AF-A0A5J4VG85-F1
#
_cell.length_a   1.000
_cell.length_b   1.000
_cell.length_c   1.000
_cell.angle_alpha   90.00
_cell.angle_beta   90.00
_cell.angle_gamma   90.00
#
_symmetry.space_group_name_H-M   'P 1'
#
loop_
_entity.id
_entity.type
_entity.pdbx_description
1 polymer ?
#
loop_
_entity_poly.entity_id
_entity_poly.type
_entity_poly.pdbx_seq_one_letter_code
_entity_poly.pdbx_strand_id
1 'polypeptide(L)' 'MEGQSRLFESVDTQKSESAEDQGRFTDEFMHSITLSGLPPHRLILKIGAIVMLIRNIDVKRGLCNGIRLAVI' A
#
# COMPACT_ATOMS: atom_id res chain seq x y z
N MET A 1 16.92 -1.28 19.90
CA MET A 1 15.90 -2.34 20.08
C MET A 1 15.58 -2.94 18.72
N GLU A 2 16.10 -4.14 18.46
CA GLU A 2 15.79 -4.93 17.26
C GLU A 2 14.43 -5.59 17.45
N GLY A 3 13.37 -4.93 17.01
CA GLY A 3 12.03 -5.51 16.95
C GLY A 3 11.79 -6.17 15.59
N GLN A 4 11.07 -7.29 15.58
CA GLN A 4 10.67 -7.96 14.35
C GLN A 4 9.95 -6.96 13.42
N SER A 5 10.25 -7.03 12.13
CA SER A 5 9.60 -6.22 11.09
C SER A 5 8.87 -7.11 10.11
N ARG A 6 7.78 -6.61 9.52
CA ARG A 6 7.05 -7.25 8.42
C ARG A 6 7.16 -6.37 7.17
N LEU A 7 7.35 -7.03 6.03
CA LEU A 7 7.28 -6.42 4.71
C LEU A 7 5.86 -6.61 4.18
N PHE A 8 5.25 -5.51 3.75
CA PHE A 8 3.99 -5.50 3.01
C PHE A 8 4.26 -4.96 1.62
N GLU A 9 3.78 -5.68 0.60
CA GLU A 9 3.95 -5.30 -0.81
C GLU A 9 2.58 -4.87 -1.37
N SER A 10 2.53 -3.78 -2.15
CA SER A 10 1.31 -3.41 -2.84
C SER A 10 0.97 -4.45 -3.91
N VAL A 11 -0.33 -4.64 -4.12
CA VAL A 11 -0.86 -5.46 -5.21
C VAL A 11 -1.45 -4.50 -6.21
N ASP A 12 -0.60 -4.02 -7.11
CA ASP A 12 -1.01 -3.16 -8.21
C ASP A 12 -1.31 -4.05 -9.43
N THR A 13 -2.34 -3.70 -10.19
CA THR A 13 -2.69 -4.42 -11.42
C THR A 13 -3.05 -3.41 -12.47
N GLN A 14 -2.38 -3.45 -13.61
CA GLN A 14 -2.76 -2.65 -14.75
C GLN A 14 -4.13 -3.15 -15.27
N LYS A 15 -5.14 -2.28 -15.23
CA LYS A 15 -6.41 -2.51 -15.92
C LYS A 15 -6.49 -1.53 -17.08
N SER A 16 -6.35 -2.02 -18.31
CA SER A 16 -6.62 -1.26 -19.52
C SER A 16 -7.80 -1.86 -20.28
N GLU A 17 -8.67 -0.99 -20.80
CA GLU A 17 -9.79 -1.38 -21.65
C GLU A 17 -9.34 -1.65 -23.09
N SER A 18 -8.22 -1.05 -23.51
CA SER A 18 -7.58 -1.27 -24.80
C SER A 18 -6.62 -2.45 -24.74
N ALA A 19 -6.76 -3.41 -25.66
CA ALA A 19 -5.83 -4.54 -25.81
C ALA A 19 -4.41 -4.08 -26.17
N GLU A 20 -4.26 -2.93 -26.83
CA GLU A 20 -2.97 -2.33 -27.20
C GLU A 20 -2.19 -1.77 -25.98
N ASP A 21 -2.91 -1.39 -24.92
CA ASP A 21 -2.30 -0.90 -23.68
C ASP A 21 -2.11 -2.01 -22.64
N GLN A 22 -2.64 -3.22 -22.87
CA GLN A 22 -2.43 -4.36 -21.98
C GLN A 22 -0.96 -4.78 -22.02
N GLY A 23 -0.29 -4.74 -20.85
CA GLY A 23 1.13 -5.10 -20.74
C GLY A 23 2.08 -3.97 -21.15
N ARG A 24 1.58 -2.76 -21.41
CA ARG A 24 2.40 -1.59 -21.72
C ARG A 24 3.26 -1.15 -20.53
N PHE A 25 2.81 -1.41 -19.31
CA PHE A 25 3.57 -1.18 -18.09
C PHE A 25 3.87 -2.53 -17.45
N THR A 26 5.15 -2.82 -17.23
CA THR A 26 5.55 -4.02 -16.50
C THR A 26 5.30 -3.84 -15.00
N ASP A 27 5.13 -4.95 -14.30
CA ASP A 27 4.96 -4.92 -12.84
C ASP A 27 6.17 -4.26 -12.16
N GLU A 28 7.40 -4.49 -12.65
CA GLU A 28 8.61 -3.85 -12.11
C GLU A 28 8.58 -2.33 -12.27
N PHE A 29 8.07 -1.83 -13.41
CA PHE A 29 7.90 -0.40 -13.61
C PHE A 29 6.90 0.16 -12.59
N MET A 30 5.74 -0.48 -12.44
CA MET A 30 4.71 -0.05 -11.48
C MET A 30 5.23 -0.07 -10.04
N HIS A 31 5.94 -1.13 -9.64
CA HIS A 31 6.55 -1.28 -8.32
C HIS A 31 7.67 -0.26 -8.04
N SER A 32 8.28 0.32 -9.08
CA SER A 32 9.28 1.38 -8.94
C SER A 32 8.69 2.78 -8.71
N ILE A 33 7.41 2.97 -9.05
CA ILE A 33 6.76 4.28 -8.92
C ILE A 33 6.47 4.55 -7.45
N THR A 34 6.94 5.70 -6.96
CA THR A 34 6.54 6.25 -5.66
C THR A 34 5.80 7.57 -5.89
N LEU A 35 4.47 7.52 -5.90
CA LEU A 35 3.63 8.70 -6.09
C LEU A 35 3.52 9.51 -4.80
N SER A 36 3.50 10.84 -4.92
CA SER A 36 3.21 11.73 -3.79
C SER A 36 1.81 11.44 -3.23
N GLY A 37 1.71 11.27 -1.91
CA GLY A 37 0.45 10.96 -1.23
C GLY A 37 0.04 9.49 -1.20
N LEU A 38 0.83 8.58 -1.79
CA LEU A 38 0.66 7.13 -1.64
C LEU A 38 1.86 6.50 -0.92
N PRO A 39 1.68 5.38 -0.22
CA PRO A 39 2.77 4.62 0.35
C PRO A 39 3.63 4.02 -0.76
N PRO A 40 4.92 3.73 -0.50
CA PRO A 40 5.75 2.97 -1.43
C PRO A 40 5.20 1.55 -1.63
N HIS A 41 5.53 0.93 -2.77
CA HIS A 41 5.19 -0.47 -3.05
C HIS A 41 5.63 -1.40 -1.92
N ARG A 42 6.87 -1.23 -1.43
CA ARG A 42 7.42 -2.00 -0.30
C ARG A 42 7.34 -1.19 0.98
N LEU A 43 6.46 -1.60 1.88
CA LEU A 43 6.26 -0.97 3.18
C LEU A 43 6.78 -1.89 4.30
N ILE A 44 7.88 -1.49 4.93
CA ILE A 44 8.48 -2.23 6.06
C ILE A 44 8.01 -1.59 7.37
N LEU A 45 7.32 -2.36 8.19
CA LEU A 45 6.78 -1.90 9.47
C LEU A 45 7.28 -2.77 10.62
N LYS A 46 7.61 -2.15 11.74
CA LYS A 46 7.95 -2.87 12.98
C LYS A 46 6.68 -3.34 13.67
N ILE A 47 6.74 -4.52 14.28
CA ILE A 47 5.70 -4.95 15.23
C ILE A 47 5.62 -3.93 16.36
N GLY A 48 4.38 -3.54 16.72
CA GLY A 48 4.07 -2.50 17.68
C GLY A 48 4.09 -1.07 17.13
N ALA A 49 4.48 -0.85 15.88
CA ALA A 49 4.44 0.49 15.29
C ALA A 49 2.99 0.99 15.18
N ILE A 50 2.79 2.26 15.52
CA ILE A 50 1.51 2.95 15.30
C ILE A 50 1.52 3.53 13.89
N VAL A 51 0.57 3.11 13.06
CA VAL A 51 0.38 3.57 11.69
C VAL A 51 -0.92 4.34 11.55
N MET A 52 -1.01 5.21 10.55
CA MET A 52 -2.24 5.94 10.24
C MET A 52 -2.83 5.41 8.93
N LEU A 53 -4.14 5.18 8.92
CA LEU A 53 -4.86 4.81 7.72
C LEU A 53 -5.02 6.04 6.82
N ILE A 54 -4.64 5.93 5.55
CA ILE A 54 -4.68 7.05 4.58
C ILE A 54 -5.90 7.01 3.63
N ARG A 55 -6.66 5.90 3.63
CA ARG A 55 -7.85 5.70 2.76
C ARG A 55 -8.98 5.04 3.54
N ASN A 56 -10.21 5.33 3.18
CA ASN A 56 -11.38 4.68 3.78
C ASN A 56 -11.46 3.22 3.30
N ILE A 57 -11.45 2.28 4.24
CA ILE A 57 -11.61 0.84 3.97
C ILE A 57 -13.05 0.41 4.28
N ASP A 58 -13.50 0.73 5.48
CA ASP A 58 -14.85 0.39 5.96
C ASP A 58 -15.31 1.48 6.92
N VAL A 59 -15.99 2.48 6.36
CA VAL A 59 -16.50 3.63 7.11
C VAL A 59 -17.50 3.20 8.18
N LYS A 60 -18.32 2.17 7.93
CA LYS A 60 -19.34 1.71 8.88
C LYS A 60 -18.71 1.10 10.14
N ARG A 61 -17.55 0.48 9.99
CA ARG A 61 -16.76 -0.09 11.10
C ARG A 61 -15.73 0.90 11.65
N GLY A 62 -15.75 2.16 11.20
CA GLY A 62 -14.83 3.20 11.64
C GLY A 62 -13.41 3.09 11.06
N LEU A 63 -13.18 2.28 10.04
CA LEU A 63 -11.89 2.20 9.35
C LEU A 63 -11.81 3.25 8.25
N CYS A 64 -11.67 4.51 8.68
CA CYS A 64 -11.57 5.69 7.83
C CYS A 64 -10.19 6.34 7.89
N ASN A 65 -9.93 7.23 6.93
CA ASN A 65 -8.71 8.03 6.88
C ASN A 65 -8.47 8.78 8.21
N GLY A 66 -7.25 8.74 8.73
CA GLY A 66 -6.83 9.38 9.98
C GLY A 66 -6.86 8.46 11.21
N ILE A 67 -7.50 7.29 11.14
CA ILE A 67 -7.49 6.30 12.22
C ILE A 67 -6.06 5.78 12.45
N ARG A 68 -5.68 5.62 13.73
CA ARG A 68 -4.41 5.03 14.13
C ARG A 68 -4.59 3.55 14.48
N LEU A 69 -3.70 2.71 13.95
CA LEU A 69 -3.69 1.26 14.16
C LEU A 69 -2.32 0.80 14.65
N ALA A 70 -2.27 -0.32 15.36
CA ALA A 70 -1.02 -0.95 15.78
C ALA A 70 -0.72 -2.15 14.88
N VAL A 71 0.54 -2.30 14.49
CA VAL A 71 1.02 -3.48 13.76
C VAL A 71 1.21 -4.63 14.76
N ILE A 72 0.47 -5.72 14.56
CA ILE A 72 0.54 -6.97 15.34
C ILE A 72 1.23 -8.07 14.55
#